data_AF-A0A7J2LZN1-F1
#
_entry.id   AF-A0A7J2LZN1-F1
#
_cell.length_a   1.000
_cell.length_b   1.000
_cell.length_c   1.000
_cell.angle_alpha   90.00
_cell.angle_beta   90.00
_cell.angle_gamma   90.00
#
_symmetry.space_group_name_H-M   'P 1'
#
loop_
_entity.id
_entity.type
_entity.pdbx_description
1 polymer ?
#
loop_
_entity_poly.entity_id
_entity_poly.type
_entity_poly.pdbx_seq_one_letter_code
_entity_poly.pdbx_strand_id
1 'polypeptide(L)' 'MPLSGLVGAWLRLRRSSVEVSRQRVRRHLRAVIAEVRVVNPRASEAAELLAKLLERMLFASEREIEVLIRLIGPGEG' A
#
# COMPACT_ATOMS: atom_id res chain seq x y z
N MET A 1 -20.11 -29.10 6.34
CA MET A 1 -19.06 -28.38 5.58
C MET A 1 -17.96 -28.01 6.55
N PRO A 2 -16.68 -28.40 6.32
CA PRO A 2 -15.63 -28.13 7.28
C PRO A 2 -15.35 -26.61 7.30
N LEU A 3 -15.20 -26.05 8.51
CA LEU A 3 -14.94 -24.62 8.76
C LEU A 3 -13.71 -24.08 8.01
N SER A 4 -12.80 -24.97 7.60
CA SER A 4 -11.63 -24.69 6.76
C SER A 4 -11.97 -24.10 5.38
N GLY A 5 -13.12 -24.48 4.78
CA GLY A 5 -13.55 -23.96 3.48
C GLY A 5 -13.99 -22.50 3.51
N LEU A 6 -14.62 -22.07 4.62
CA LEU A 6 -15.10 -20.70 4.82
C LEU A 6 -13.96 -19.74 5.11
N VAL A 7 -12.97 -20.16 5.91
CA VAL A 7 -11.75 -19.37 6.16
C VAL A 7 -10.95 -19.16 4.87
N GLY A 8 -10.83 -20.19 4.03
CA GLY A 8 -10.18 -20.08 2.73
C GLY A 8 -10.90 -19.14 1.75
N ALA A 9 -12.24 -19.15 1.74
CA ALA A 9 -13.04 -18.22 0.93
C ALA A 9 -12.92 -16.77 1.45
N TRP A 10 -12.93 -16.58 2.76
CA TRP A 10 -12.78 -15.27 3.40
C TRP A 10 -11.40 -14.65 3.16
N LEU A 11 -10.33 -15.45 3.23
CA LEU A 11 -8.97 -15.01 2.89
C LEU A 11 -8.83 -14.61 1.41
N ARG A 12 -9.49 -15.34 0.49
CA ARG A 12 -9.52 -14.98 -0.94
C ARG A 12 -10.26 -13.67 -1.18
N LEU A 13 -11.40 -13.46 -0.51
CA LEU A 13 -12.17 -12.21 -0.58
C LEU A 13 -11.38 -11.03 0.00
N ARG A 14 -10.71 -11.21 1.15
CA ARG A 14 -9.82 -10.21 1.75
C ARG A 14 -8.67 -9.85 0.81
N ARG A 15 -8.00 -10.85 0.21
CA ARG A 15 -6.92 -10.62 -0.76
C ARG A 15 -7.41 -9.86 -1.99
N SER A 16 -8.57 -10.23 -2.54
CA SER A 16 -9.19 -9.52 -3.67
C SER A 16 -9.54 -8.06 -3.33
N SER A 17 -10.12 -7.82 -2.16
CA SER A 17 -10.46 -6.47 -1.68
C SER A 17 -9.21 -5.59 -1.49
N VAL A 18 -8.14 -6.16 -0.93
CA VAL A 18 -6.84 -5.47 -0.79
C VAL A 18 -6.25 -5.13 -2.15
N GLU A 19 -6.32 -6.04 -3.13
CA GLU A 19 -5.82 -5.79 -4.48
C GLU A 19 -6.60 -4.69 -5.22
N VAL A 20 -7.93 -4.66 -5.06
CA VAL A 20 -8.80 -3.61 -5.60
C VAL A 20 -8.49 -2.26 -4.94
N SER A 21 -8.29 -2.24 -3.62
CA SER A 21 -7.90 -1.04 -2.89
C SER A 21 -6.53 -0.52 -3.36
N ARG A 22 -5.55 -1.42 -3.56
CA ARG A 22 -4.23 -1.10 -4.11
C ARG A 22 -4.31 -0.46 -5.49
N GLN A 23 -5.13 -1.01 -6.39
CA GLN A 23 -5.35 -0.41 -7.71
C GLN A 23 -5.97 0.98 -7.62
N ARG A 24 -6.93 1.18 -6.70
CA ARG A 24 -7.57 2.48 -6.48
C ARG A 24 -6.56 3.52 -6.00
N VAL A 25 -5.71 3.17 -5.03
CA VAL A 25 -4.68 4.07 -4.51
C VAL A 25 -3.66 4.42 -5.60
N ARG A 26 -3.21 3.46 -6.40
CA ARG A 26 -2.33 3.73 -7.55
C ARG A 26 -2.91 4.74 -8.53
N ARG A 27 -4.18 4.57 -8.89
CA ARG A 27 -4.88 5.52 -9.77
C ARG A 27 -4.93 6.91 -9.16
N HIS A 28 -5.25 6.99 -7.87
CA HIS A 28 -5.35 8.27 -7.18
C HIS A 28 -3.99 8.98 -7.08
N LEU A 29 -2.91 8.27 -6.71
CA LEU A 29 -1.56 8.83 -6.66
C LEU A 29 -1.12 9.39 -8.02
N ARG A 30 -1.41 8.69 -9.11
CA ARG A 30 -1.11 9.20 -10.47
C ARG A 30 -1.87 10.49 -10.80
N ALA A 31 -3.14 10.58 -10.41
CA ALA A 31 -3.94 11.79 -10.62
C ALA A 31 -3.34 12.98 -9.84
N VAL A 32 -3.02 12.77 -8.56
CA VAL A 32 -2.42 13.81 -7.71
C VAL A 32 -1.06 14.26 -8.25
N ILE A 33 -0.19 13.35 -8.71
CA ILE A 33 1.09 13.74 -9.32
C ILE A 33 0.87 14.59 -10.58
N ALA A 34 -0.11 14.22 -11.42
CA ALA A 34 -0.43 14.98 -12.62
C ALA A 34 -0.90 16.40 -12.27
N GLU A 35 -1.75 16.55 -11.24
CA GLU A 35 -2.18 17.85 -10.73
C GLU A 35 -1.00 18.65 -10.15
N VAL A 36 -0.15 18.03 -9.33
CA VAL A 36 1.05 18.68 -8.76
C VAL A 36 1.98 19.14 -9.87
N ARG A 37 2.15 18.37 -10.95
CA ARG A 37 2.99 18.75 -12.08
C ARG A 37 2.49 20.01 -12.78
N VAL A 38 1.17 20.21 -12.84
CA VAL A 38 0.55 21.42 -13.42
C VAL A 38 0.70 22.61 -12.46
N VAL A 39 0.44 22.42 -11.17
CA VAL A 39 0.45 23.51 -10.17
C VAL A 39 1.86 23.93 -9.78
N ASN A 40 2.76 22.97 -9.60
CA ASN A 40 4.14 23.19 -9.18
C ASN A 40 5.09 22.13 -9.79
N PRO A 41 5.62 22.39 -11.00
CA PRO A 41 6.50 21.45 -11.70
C PRO A 41 7.74 21.06 -10.89
N ARG A 42 8.26 21.98 -10.06
CA ARG A 42 9.43 21.73 -9.21
C ARG A 42 9.14 20.76 -8.07
N ALA A 43 7.88 20.65 -7.64
CA ALA A 43 7.45 19.70 -6.62
C ALA A 43 7.05 18.33 -7.18
N SER A 44 6.90 18.20 -8.51
CA SER A 44 6.48 16.95 -9.18
C SER A 44 7.42 15.78 -8.85
N GLU A 45 8.73 16.03 -8.80
CA GLU A 45 9.72 14.98 -8.54
C GLU A 45 9.64 14.47 -7.10
N ALA A 46 9.45 15.38 -6.13
CA ALA A 46 9.22 15.01 -4.73
C ALA A 46 7.90 14.24 -4.55
N ALA A 47 6.84 14.63 -5.26
CA ALA A 47 5.56 13.94 -5.24
C ALA A 47 5.65 12.53 -5.83
N GLU A 48 6.43 12.33 -6.90
CA GLU A 48 6.70 11.01 -7.47
C GLU A 48 7.48 10.11 -6.51
N LEU A 49 8.48 10.64 -5.81
CA LEU A 49 9.23 9.90 -4.80
C LEU A 49 8.33 9.48 -3.62
N LEU A 50 7.49 10.40 -3.13
CA LEU A 50 6.51 10.11 -2.08
C LEU A 50 5.50 9.05 -2.51
N ALA A 51 4.98 9.12 -3.73
CA ALA A 51 4.06 8.13 -4.24
C ALA A 51 4.71 6.74 -4.36
N LYS A 52 5.97 6.66 -4.82
CA LYS A 52 6.72 5.40 -4.84
C LYS A 52 6.94 4.83 -3.43
N LEU A 53 7.19 5.69 -2.44
CA LEU A 53 7.30 5.27 -1.04
C LEU A 53 5.96 4.73 -0.50
N LEU A 54 4.87 5.45 -0.73
CA LEU A 54 3.52 5.04 -0.35
C LEU A 54 3.11 3.74 -1.02
N GLU A 55 3.40 3.57 -2.32
CA GLU A 55 3.22 2.29 -2.99
C GLU A 55 4.09 1.21 -2.33
N ARG A 56 5.37 1.42 -2.05
CA ARG A 56 6.15 0.37 -1.37
C ARG A 56 5.59 -0.03 -0.01
N MET A 57 5.08 0.92 0.78
CA MET A 57 4.47 0.63 2.08
C MET A 57 3.13 -0.09 1.97
N LEU A 58 2.27 0.28 1.01
CA LEU A 58 0.97 -0.36 0.79
C LEU A 58 1.07 -1.76 0.15
N PHE A 59 2.19 -2.02 -0.53
CA PHE A 59 2.44 -3.26 -1.25
C PHE A 59 3.40 -4.19 -0.50
N ALA A 60 3.97 -3.74 0.61
CA ALA A 60 4.68 -4.60 1.55
C ALA A 60 3.78 -5.78 1.93
N SER A 61 4.33 -6.99 1.82
CA SER A 61 3.69 -8.20 2.31
C SER A 61 3.44 -8.10 3.83
N GLU A 62 2.50 -8.87 4.38
CA GLU A 62 2.31 -8.96 5.85
C GLU A 62 3.65 -9.22 6.56
N ARG A 63 4.52 -10.05 5.94
CA ARG A 63 5.87 -10.36 6.43
C ARG A 63 6.82 -9.16 6.38
N GLU A 64 6.79 -8.34 5.34
CA GLU A 64 7.60 -7.12 5.25
C GLU A 64 7.11 -6.03 6.20
N ILE A 65 5.80 -5.93 6.42
CA ILE A 65 5.20 -5.04 7.41
C ILE A 65 5.63 -5.46 8.83
N GLU A 66 5.59 -6.76 9.13
CA GLU A 66 6.02 -7.31 10.42
C GLU A 66 7.52 -7.05 10.69
N VAL A 67 8.36 -7.17 9.66
CA VAL A 67 9.79 -6.82 9.72
C VAL A 67 9.98 -5.32 9.91
N LEU A 68 9.25 -4.47 9.20
CA LEU A 68 9.30 -3.00 9.36
C LEU A 68 8.87 -2.55 10.75
N ILE A 69 7.82 -3.15 11.31
CA ILE A 69 7.36 -2.88 12.68
C ILE A 69 8.44 -3.27 13.69
N ARG A 70 9.15 -4.39 13.49
CA ARG A 70 10.27 -4.79 14.36
C ARG A 70 11.50 -3.88 14.24
N LEU A 71 11.72 -3.29 13.06
CA LEU A 71 12.87 -2.40 12.82
C LEU A 71 12.63 -0.95 13.26
N ILE A 72 11.38 -0.48 13.24
CA ILE A 72 11.00 0.92 13.51
C ILE A 72 10.25 1.06 14.85
N GLY A 73 9.57 0.01 15.30
CA GLY A 73 8.89 0.01 16.59
C GLY A 73 9.89 0.19 17.73
N PRO A 74 9.46 0.79 18.85
CA PRO A 74 10.30 0.93 20.02
C PRO A 74 10.77 -0.49 20.40
N GLY A 75 12.07 -0.74 20.26
CA GLY A 75 12.64 -2.00 20.71
C GLY A 75 12.29 -2.14 22.18
N GLU A 76 11.60 -3.22 22.54
CA GLU A 76 11.51 -3.60 23.94
C GLU A 76 12.94 -3.94 24.39
N GLY A 77 13.55 -2.99 25.09
CA GLY A 77 14.83 -3.05 25.76
C GLY A 77 14.73 -2.31 27.08
#